data_AF-A0A9P8YJN3-F1
#
_entry.id   AF-A0A9P8YJN3-F1
#
_cell.length_a   1.000
_cell.length_b   1.000
_cell.length_c   1.000
_cell.angle_alpha   90.00
_cell.angle_beta   90.00
_cell.angle_gamma   90.00
#
_symmetry.space_group_name_H-M   'P 1'
#
loop_
_entity.id
_entity.type
_entity.pdbx_description
1 polymer ?
#
loop_
_entity_poly.entity_id
_entity_poly.type
_entity_poly.pdbx_seq_one_letter_code
_entity_poly.pdbx_strand_id
1 'polypeptide(L)'
;PSENIDCPCGEHPQTREHTLRHCPRYDRYRSALWDASTTVDLGVILGTRDGILALAKFLRTSGAFTKTGHPRTLRTTPMWEDEPEDGGGWEEDREEGEE
;
A
#
# COMPACT_ATOMS: atom_id res chain seq x y z
N PRO A 1 -17.81 7.76 5.26
CA PRO A 1 -17.01 6.60 4.77
C PRO A 1 -17.91 5.38 4.48
N SER A 2 -18.01 4.99 3.22
CA SER A 2 -18.79 3.81 2.75
C SER A 2 -17.92 2.69 2.18
N GLU A 3 -16.59 2.86 2.19
CA GLU A 3 -15.68 1.80 1.77
C GLU A 3 -15.72 0.62 2.76
N ASN A 4 -15.76 -0.58 2.20
CA ASN A 4 -15.72 -1.83 2.94
C ASN A 4 -14.33 -1.99 3.59
N ILE A 5 -14.28 -2.15 4.92
CA ILE A 5 -13.04 -2.20 5.72
C ILE A 5 -12.51 -3.63 5.91
N ASP A 6 -13.10 -4.55 5.18
CA ASP A 6 -12.96 -5.95 5.46
C ASP A 6 -11.80 -6.55 4.71
N CYS A 7 -11.24 -7.62 5.28
CA CYS A 7 -10.25 -8.34 4.57
C CYS A 7 -10.92 -9.04 3.38
N PRO A 8 -10.33 -9.00 2.16
CA PRO A 8 -10.87 -9.72 1.01
C PRO A 8 -10.98 -11.25 1.18
N CYS A 9 -10.45 -11.83 2.26
CA CYS A 9 -10.69 -13.22 2.64
C CYS A 9 -12.02 -13.43 3.40
N GLY A 10 -12.79 -12.37 3.64
CA GLY A 10 -14.09 -12.41 4.32
C GLY A 10 -14.06 -12.07 5.81
N GLU A 11 -12.88 -11.82 6.40
CA GLU A 11 -12.74 -11.52 7.83
C GLU A 11 -12.91 -10.03 8.12
N HIS A 12 -13.70 -9.66 9.13
CA HIS A 12 -13.99 -8.27 9.50
C HIS A 12 -13.52 -7.98 10.93
N PRO A 13 -12.86 -6.83 11.18
CA PRO A 13 -12.18 -5.93 10.23
C PRO A 13 -10.78 -6.46 9.85
N GLN A 14 -10.18 -5.92 8.78
CA GLN A 14 -8.77 -6.22 8.46
C GLN A 14 -7.85 -5.68 9.58
N THR A 15 -7.34 -6.58 10.42
CA THR A 15 -6.33 -6.23 11.43
C THR A 15 -4.92 -6.58 10.97
N ARG A 16 -3.92 -5.92 11.56
CA ARG A 16 -2.51 -6.26 11.36
C ARG A 16 -2.22 -7.71 11.76
N GLU A 17 -2.78 -8.13 12.89
CA GLU A 17 -2.63 -9.49 13.39
C GLU A 17 -3.23 -10.52 12.43
N HIS A 18 -4.49 -10.34 12.01
CA HIS A 18 -5.13 -11.21 11.02
C HIS A 18 -4.28 -11.28 9.75
N THR A 19 -3.93 -10.14 9.18
CA THR A 19 -3.20 -10.06 7.90
C THR A 19 -1.86 -10.80 7.95
N LEU A 20 -1.11 -10.63 9.04
CA LEU A 20 0.22 -11.22 9.19
C LEU A 20 0.17 -12.70 9.63
N ARG A 21 -0.75 -13.07 10.53
CA ARG A 21 -0.77 -14.42 11.15
C ARG A 21 -1.76 -15.39 10.54
N HIS A 22 -2.95 -14.93 10.17
CA HIS A 22 -4.10 -15.81 9.96
C HIS A 22 -4.66 -15.76 8.54
N CYS A 23 -4.49 -14.65 7.84
CA CYS A 23 -5.12 -14.42 6.56
C CYS A 23 -4.72 -15.50 5.54
N PRO A 24 -5.68 -16.33 5.04
CA PRO A 24 -5.37 -17.40 4.11
C PRO A 24 -4.88 -16.86 2.76
N ARG A 25 -5.32 -15.65 2.38
CA ARG A 25 -4.88 -14.96 1.16
C ARG A 25 -3.36 -14.77 1.11
N TYR A 26 -2.71 -14.61 2.27
CA TYR A 26 -1.28 -14.31 2.35
C TYR A 26 -0.42 -15.49 2.84
N ASP A 27 -1.00 -16.69 2.96
CA ASP A 27 -0.31 -17.85 3.55
C ASP A 27 1.01 -18.20 2.85
N ARG A 28 0.99 -18.25 1.51
CA ARG A 28 2.18 -18.53 0.70
C ARG A 28 3.33 -17.53 0.84
N TYR A 29 3.05 -16.33 1.36
CA TYR A 29 4.04 -15.28 1.56
C TYR A 29 4.55 -15.22 3.01
N ARG A 30 3.88 -15.91 3.93
CA ARG A 30 4.15 -15.86 5.37
C ARG A 30 5.52 -16.44 5.74
N SER A 31 6.10 -17.29 4.89
CA SER A 31 7.47 -17.80 5.04
C SER A 31 8.50 -16.67 5.15
N ALA A 32 8.26 -15.51 4.52
CA ALA A 32 9.13 -14.35 4.67
C ALA A 32 9.18 -13.80 6.10
N LEU A 33 8.14 -14.02 6.91
CA LEU A 33 8.08 -13.61 8.32
C LEU A 33 8.75 -14.64 9.25
N TRP A 34 8.81 -15.92 8.85
CA TRP A 34 9.46 -16.97 9.63
C TRP A 34 10.97 -16.75 9.77
N ASP A 35 11.60 -16.08 8.81
CA ASP A 35 13.02 -15.67 8.87
C ASP A 35 13.31 -14.85 10.16
N ALA A 36 12.33 -14.09 10.66
CA ALA A 36 12.45 -13.29 11.88
C ALA A 36 11.73 -13.89 13.10
N SER A 37 10.58 -14.56 12.89
CA SER A 37 9.82 -15.21 13.95
C SER A 37 8.95 -16.34 13.40
N THR A 38 9.27 -17.59 13.74
CA THR A 38 8.51 -18.78 13.30
C THR A 38 7.04 -18.72 13.70
N THR A 39 6.73 -18.13 14.86
CA THR A 39 5.36 -17.95 15.37
C THR A 39 4.72 -16.64 14.91
N VAL A 40 5.44 -15.83 14.12
CA VAL A 40 5.02 -14.50 13.67
C VAL A 40 4.61 -13.63 14.87
N ASP A 41 5.49 -13.54 15.87
CA ASP A 41 5.26 -12.65 17.01
C ASP A 41 5.22 -11.17 16.57
N LEU A 42 4.11 -10.46 16.80
CA LEU A 42 3.99 -9.07 16.35
C LEU A 42 5.01 -8.15 17.04
N GLY A 43 5.37 -8.43 18.29
CA GLY A 43 6.39 -7.69 19.03
C GLY A 43 7.77 -7.86 18.39
N VAL A 44 8.13 -9.08 17.99
CA VAL A 44 9.38 -9.35 17.27
C VAL A 44 9.37 -8.75 15.86
N ILE A 45 8.29 -8.98 15.09
CA ILE A 45 8.18 -8.52 13.71
C ILE A 45 8.19 -6.99 13.62
N LEU A 46 7.55 -6.29 14.56
CA LEU A 46 7.47 -4.82 14.55
C LEU A 46 8.54 -4.13 15.41
N GLY A 47 9.16 -4.86 16.34
CA GLY A 47 10.09 -4.30 17.32
C GLY A 47 11.56 -4.58 17.05
N THR A 48 11.90 -5.45 16.09
CA THR A 48 13.29 -5.79 15.76
C THR A 48 13.67 -5.39 14.35
N ARG A 49 14.95 -5.12 14.10
CA ARG A 49 15.46 -4.81 12.76
C ARG A 49 15.19 -5.94 11.77
N ASP A 50 15.44 -7.18 12.18
CA ASP A 50 15.24 -8.36 11.32
C ASP A 50 13.74 -8.58 11.07
N GLY A 51 12.89 -8.36 12.08
CA GLY A 51 11.44 -8.33 11.95
C GLY A 51 10.94 -7.32 10.92
N ILE A 52 11.45 -6.09 10.96
CA ILE A 52 11.08 -5.04 10.01
C ILE A 52 11.55 -5.39 8.59
N LEU A 53 12.74 -5.97 8.43
CA LEU A 53 13.24 -6.42 7.12
C LEU A 53 12.39 -7.56 6.55
N ALA A 54 12.04 -8.54 7.38
CA ALA A 54 11.13 -9.63 7.05
C ALA A 54 9.74 -9.11 6.66
N LEU A 55 9.19 -8.17 7.44
CA LEU A 55 7.92 -7.51 7.13
C LEU A 55 7.99 -6.76 5.80
N ALA A 56 9.06 -6.02 5.53
CA ALA A 56 9.22 -5.31 4.28
C ALA A 56 9.26 -6.27 3.07
N LYS A 57 9.92 -7.43 3.21
CA LYS A 57 9.91 -8.51 2.20
C LYS A 57 8.51 -9.10 2.00
N PHE A 58 7.79 -9.37 3.09
CA PHE A 58 6.39 -9.81 3.05
C PHE A 58 5.50 -8.79 2.31
N LEU A 59 5.56 -7.51 2.66
CA LEU A 59 4.73 -6.46 2.04
C LEU A 59 5.00 -6.31 0.53
N ARG A 60 6.27 -6.33 0.13
CA ARG A 60 6.64 -6.23 -1.30
C ARG A 60 6.12 -7.40 -2.12
N THR A 61 6.14 -8.61 -1.57
CA THR A 61 5.79 -9.83 -2.31
C THR A 61 4.30 -10.16 -2.25
N SER A 62 3.63 -9.85 -1.13
CA SER A 62 2.21 -10.14 -0.93
C SER A 62 1.28 -9.05 -1.43
N GLY A 63 1.72 -7.79 -1.39
CA GLY A 63 0.83 -6.65 -1.61
C GLY A 63 -0.19 -6.44 -0.49
N ALA A 64 0.02 -7.04 0.69
CA ALA A 64 -0.80 -6.77 1.86
C ALA A 64 -0.84 -5.27 2.19
N PHE A 65 -1.99 -4.80 2.70
CA PHE A 65 -2.30 -3.39 2.99
C PHE A 65 -2.29 -2.44 1.77
N THR A 66 -2.24 -2.96 0.53
CA THR A 66 -2.55 -2.16 -0.66
C THR A 66 -4.06 -2.13 -0.90
N LYS A 67 -4.56 -1.12 -1.62
CA LYS A 67 -5.99 -1.00 -1.96
C LYS A 67 -6.53 -2.23 -2.69
N THR A 68 -5.72 -2.90 -3.50
CA THR A 68 -6.12 -4.07 -4.29
C THR A 68 -5.73 -5.41 -3.65
N GLY A 69 -4.89 -5.39 -2.61
CA GLY A 69 -4.26 -6.58 -2.03
C GLY A 69 -3.33 -7.32 -3.00
N HIS A 70 -2.75 -6.61 -3.98
CA HIS A 70 -1.78 -7.13 -4.93
C HIS A 70 -0.48 -6.32 -4.84
N PRO A 71 0.69 -6.92 -5.15
CA PRO A 71 1.96 -6.21 -5.15
C PRO A 71 1.87 -4.94 -5.98
N ARG A 72 2.39 -3.83 -5.45
CA ARG A 72 2.43 -2.59 -6.21
C ARG A 72 3.36 -2.79 -7.41
N THR A 73 2.91 -2.39 -8.59
CA THR A 73 3.82 -2.18 -9.72
C THR A 73 4.86 -1.15 -9.30
N LEU A 74 6.09 -1.33 -9.78
CA LEU A 74 7.13 -0.33 -9.58
C LEU A 74 6.61 0.97 -10.17
N ARG A 75 6.41 1.97 -9.31
CA ARG A 75 6.16 3.33 -9.77
C ARG A 75 7.50 3.82 -10.29
N THR A 76 7.61 3.96 -11.60
CA THR A 76 8.63 4.85 -12.16
C THR A 76 8.31 6.23 -11.61
N THR A 77 9.31 6.89 -11.03
CA THR A 77 9.19 8.30 -10.70
C THR A 77 8.89 9.02 -12.01
N PRO A 78 7.73 9.71 -12.14
CA PRO A 78 7.50 10.53 -13.32
C PRO A 78 8.66 11.52 -13.42
N MET A 79 9.30 11.57 -14.58
CA MET A 79 10.27 12.62 -14.81
C MET A 79 9.52 13.93 -15.11
N TRP A 80 10.17 15.06 -14.87
CA TRP A 80 9.65 16.38 -15.26
C TRP A 80 9.35 16.44 -16.77
N GLU A 81 10.02 15.61 -17.57
CA GLU A 81 9.76 15.42 -19.01
C GLU A 81 8.42 14.73 -19.32
N ASP A 82 7.86 14.00 -18.35
CA ASP A 82 6.54 13.33 -18.45
C ASP A 82 5.40 14.24 -17.96
N GLU A 83 5.68 15.44 -17.46
CA GLU A 83 4.63 16.41 -17.14
C GLU A 83 3.94 16.80 -18.44
N PRO A 84 2.60 16.65 -18.55
CA PRO A 84 1.90 17.12 -19.73
C PRO A 84 2.15 18.63 -19.84
N GLU A 85 2.62 19.10 -21.00
CA GLU A 85 2.70 20.53 -21.28
C GLU A 85 1.32 21.13 -21.01
N ASP A 86 1.26 22.07 -20.05
CA ASP A 86 0.05 22.81 -19.77
C ASP A 86 -0.23 23.71 -20.97
N GLY A 87 -0.98 23.18 -21.94
CA GLY A 87 -1.44 23.94 -23.10
C GLY A 87 -2.11 25.22 -22.61
N GLY A 88 -1.37 26.32 -22.72
CA GLY A 88 -1.62 27.57 -22.00
C GLY A 88 -3.06 28.03 -22.09
N GLY A 89 -3.58 28.45 -20.93
CA GLY A 89 -4.92 28.99 -20.81
C GLY A 89 -5.12 29.62 -19.43
N TRP A 90 -4.25 30.55 -19.04
CA TRP A 90 -4.73 31.60 -18.14
C TRP A 90 -5.66 32.44 -19.01
N GLU A 91 -6.98 32.25 -18.89
CA GLU A 91 -7.95 33.16 -19.48
C GLU A 91 -7.55 34.56 -19.04
N GLU A 92 -7.01 35.33 -19.99
CA GLU A 92 -6.80 36.75 -19.84
C GLU A 92 -8.20 37.35 -19.85
N ASP A 93 -8.82 37.46 -18.66
CA ASP A 93 -10.00 38.30 -18.46
C ASP A 93 -9.58 39.77 -18.71
N ARG A 94 -9.43 40.13 -19.99
CA ARG A 94 -9.24 41.49 -20.47
C ARG A 94 -10.58 42.06 -20.96
N GLU A 95 -11.14 42.86 -20.07
CA GLU A 95 -11.86 44.14 -20.23
C GLU A 95 -13.05 44.24 -21.22
N GLU A 96 -14.17 44.77 -20.69
CA GLU A 96 -14.89 46.00 -21.14
C GLU A 96 -16.30 45.94 -20.50
N GLY A 97 -16.67 46.82 -19.56
CA GLY A 97 -17.28 48.12 -19.85
C GLY A 97 -18.82 48.04 -19.73
N GLU A 98 -19.48 49.17 -19.39
CA GLU A 98 -20.94 49.43 -19.33
C GLU A 98 -21.65 49.05 -18.01
N GLU A 99 -22.35 49.91 -17.26
CA GLU A 99 -22.67 51.35 -17.26
C GLU A 99 -23.02 51.73 -15.80
#